data_AF-A0A2Z4FH29-F1
#
_entry.id   AF-A0A2Z4FH29-F1
#
_cell.length_a   1.000
_cell.length_b   1.000
_cell.length_c   1.000
_cell.angle_alpha   90.00
_cell.angle_beta   90.00
_cell.angle_gamma   90.00
#
_symmetry.space_group_name_H-M   'P 1'
#
loop_
_entity.id
_entity.type
_entity.pdbx_description
1 polymer ?
#
loop_
_entity_poly.entity_id
_entity_poly.type
_entity_poly.pdbx_seq_one_letter_code
_entity_poly.pdbx_strand_id
1 'polypeptide(L)'
;MEIGIMHSNQKSGVAPESIPTVGSRVRRAAPFARVLLMVLALVAFAGCGDAVDKPEDCTSVEYFNDATKLCTACPAAVEPKCEAGCGFEIVRDDNSCPVAQCASQCRCESGEFFSDDTLSCTACAEATVELLICAE
;
A
#
# COMPACT_ATOMS: atom_id res chain seq x y z
N MET A 1 40.96 -0.57 -15.67
CA MET A 1 41.12 -0.06 -14.28
C MET A 1 41.29 -1.28 -13.39
N GLU A 2 42.54 -1.63 -13.13
CA GLU A 2 42.93 -2.68 -12.19
C GLU A 2 42.91 -2.08 -10.78
N ILE A 3 42.19 -2.71 -9.85
CA ILE A 3 42.23 -2.35 -8.43
C ILE A 3 42.93 -3.51 -7.73
N GLY A 4 44.14 -3.20 -7.27
CA GLY A 4 45.11 -4.13 -6.72
C GLY A 4 44.69 -4.76 -5.40
N ILE A 5 45.02 -6.04 -5.31
CA ILE A 5 44.98 -6.88 -4.12
C ILE A 5 46.10 -6.42 -3.18
N MET A 6 45.77 -5.99 -1.97
CA MET A 6 46.75 -5.82 -0.89
C MET A 6 46.67 -7.00 0.09
N HIS A 7 47.67 -7.89 -0.02
CA HIS A 7 48.06 -8.82 1.02
C HIS A 7 48.52 -8.05 2.26
N SER A 8 47.93 -8.34 3.42
CA SER A 8 48.51 -7.99 4.71
C SER A 8 48.95 -9.26 5.42
N ASN A 9 50.27 -9.45 5.46
CA ASN A 9 50.98 -10.41 6.28
C ASN A 9 51.23 -9.74 7.64
N GLN A 10 50.65 -10.24 8.74
CA GLN A 10 51.17 -9.94 10.07
C GLN A 10 51.56 -11.21 10.82
N LYS A 11 52.79 -11.11 11.32
CA LYS A 11 53.72 -12.12 11.80
C LYS A 11 53.47 -12.41 13.29
N SER A 12 53.44 -13.71 13.59
CA SER A 12 53.92 -14.40 14.80
C SER A 12 54.04 -13.63 16.12
N GLY A 13 53.39 -14.19 17.14
CA GLY A 13 54.09 -14.69 18.30
C GLY A 13 54.01 -13.85 19.56
N VAL A 14 53.04 -14.17 20.43
CA VAL A 14 53.13 -13.91 21.87
C VAL A 14 52.58 -15.14 22.63
N ALA A 15 53.27 -15.48 23.71
CA ALA A 15 53.21 -16.69 24.52
C ALA A 15 51.82 -17.04 25.12
N PRO A 16 51.60 -18.30 25.52
CA PRO A 16 50.42 -18.70 26.27
C PRO A 16 50.49 -18.15 27.70
N GLU A 17 49.75 -17.06 27.96
CA GLU A 17 49.50 -16.62 29.32
C GLU A 17 48.57 -17.62 30.02
N SER A 18 49.08 -18.17 31.11
CA SER A 18 48.41 -19.12 31.99
C SER A 18 47.05 -18.61 32.46
N ILE A 19 46.01 -19.39 32.15
CA ILE A 19 44.65 -19.20 32.64
C ILE A 19 44.66 -19.33 34.19
N PRO A 20 44.31 -18.29 34.96
CA PRO A 20 44.05 -18.46 36.38
C PRO A 20 42.76 -19.27 36.53
N THR A 21 42.88 -20.43 37.19
CA THR A 21 41.77 -21.27 37.62
C THR A 21 40.93 -20.47 38.63
N VAL A 22 39.92 -19.76 38.13
CA VAL A 22 38.97 -19.02 38.96
C VAL A 22 38.16 -20.05 39.74
N GLY A 23 38.47 -20.13 41.03
CA GLY A 23 37.82 -21.01 41.99
C GLY A 23 36.31 -20.81 41.98
N SER A 24 35.61 -21.86 41.56
CA SER A 24 34.15 -21.99 41.55
C SER A 24 33.59 -21.96 42.97
N ARG A 25 33.44 -20.77 43.57
CA ARG A 25 32.51 -20.55 44.68
C ARG A 25 31.16 -20.05 44.17
N VAL A 26 30.58 -20.81 43.23
CA VAL A 26 29.15 -20.69 42.89
C VAL A 26 28.37 -21.53 43.90
N ARG A 27 28.14 -20.98 45.09
CA ARG A 27 27.16 -21.54 46.02
C ARG A 27 26.22 -20.43 46.49
N ARG A 28 24.95 -20.56 46.10
CA ARG A 28 23.73 -19.94 46.67
C ARG A 28 23.24 -18.59 46.11
N ALA A 29 23.22 -18.40 44.79
CA ALA A 29 22.35 -17.40 44.16
C ALA A 29 21.54 -17.93 42.96
N ALA A 30 21.49 -19.27 42.80
CA ALA A 30 20.91 -19.94 41.64
C ALA A 30 19.38 -19.80 41.44
N PRO A 31 18.51 -19.62 42.47
CA PRO A 31 17.07 -19.58 42.20
C PRO A 31 16.63 -18.24 41.61
N PHE A 32 17.23 -17.13 42.04
CA PHE A 32 16.81 -15.79 41.60
C PHE A 32 17.21 -15.50 40.14
N ALA A 33 18.38 -15.96 39.70
CA ALA A 33 18.82 -15.79 38.31
C ALA A 33 17.91 -16.55 37.32
N ARG A 34 17.42 -17.74 37.68
CA ARG A 34 16.49 -18.51 36.85
C ARG A 34 15.10 -17.88 36.78
N VAL A 35 14.60 -17.38 37.90
CA VAL A 35 13.30 -16.68 37.95
C VAL A 35 13.37 -15.39 37.13
N LEU A 36 14.44 -14.60 37.26
CA LEU A 36 14.64 -13.38 36.49
C LEU A 36 14.69 -13.63 34.97
N LEU A 37 15.38 -14.70 34.56
CA LEU A 37 15.50 -15.05 33.14
C LEU A 37 14.16 -15.53 32.55
N MET A 38 13.35 -16.26 33.33
CA MET A 38 11.98 -16.64 32.95
C MET A 38 11.05 -15.41 32.84
N VAL A 39 11.14 -14.45 33.77
CA VAL A 39 10.35 -13.22 33.73
C VAL A 39 10.71 -12.35 32.52
N LEU A 40 12.00 -12.20 32.22
CA LEU A 40 12.46 -11.47 31.02
C LEU A 40 11.97 -12.13 29.73
N ALA A 41 11.95 -13.46 29.66
CA ALA A 41 11.39 -14.18 28.52
C ALA A 41 9.88 -13.93 28.37
N LEU A 42 9.10 -13.93 29.46
CA LEU A 42 7.66 -13.65 29.43
C LEU A 42 7.34 -12.22 28.97
N VAL A 43 8.13 -11.23 29.38
CA VAL A 43 7.94 -9.83 28.96
C VAL A 43 8.25 -9.65 27.46
N ALA A 44 9.20 -10.40 26.91
CA ALA A 44 9.52 -10.34 25.48
C ALA A 44 8.38 -10.84 24.57
N PHE A 45 7.49 -11.71 25.05
CA PHE A 45 6.35 -12.21 24.28
C PHE A 45 5.07 -11.38 24.40
N ALA A 46 4.98 -10.46 25.36
CA ALA A 46 3.80 -9.60 25.56
C ALA A 46 3.80 -8.35 24.65
N GLY A 47 4.81 -8.18 23.79
CA GLY A 47 5.02 -7.00 22.95
C GLY A 47 4.57 -7.11 21.48
N CYS A 48 3.91 -8.19 21.07
CA CYS A 48 3.26 -8.24 19.75
C CYS A 48 1.88 -7.59 19.85
N GLY A 49 1.84 -6.26 19.94
CA GLY A 49 0.62 -5.54 19.56
C GLY A 49 0.46 -5.66 18.05
N ASP A 50 -0.70 -6.10 17.58
CA ASP A 50 -1.04 -6.04 16.15
C ASP A 50 -0.71 -4.64 15.62
N ALA A 51 -0.05 -4.57 14.46
CA ALA A 51 0.29 -3.31 13.84
C ALA A 51 -1.02 -2.55 13.58
N VAL A 52 -1.23 -1.46 14.31
CA VAL A 52 -2.36 -0.55 14.10
C VAL A 52 -1.84 0.56 13.19
N ASP A 53 -2.33 0.60 11.96
CA ASP A 53 -2.02 1.68 11.02
C ASP A 53 -2.81 2.95 11.40
N LYS A 54 -2.38 4.11 10.93
CA LYS A 54 -3.18 5.34 11.00
C LYS A 54 -3.72 5.70 9.61
N PRO A 55 -4.82 6.47 9.53
CA PRO A 55 -5.35 6.93 8.24
C PRO A 55 -4.32 7.67 7.38
N GLU A 56 -3.44 8.46 8.00
CA GLU A 56 -2.37 9.19 7.32
C GLU A 56 -1.24 8.31 6.76
N ASP A 57 -1.14 7.06 7.19
CA ASP A 57 -0.10 6.12 6.76
C ASP A 57 -0.50 5.35 5.48
N CYS A 58 -1.77 5.41 5.07
CA CYS A 58 -2.26 4.69 3.89
C CYS A 58 -1.80 5.36 2.58
N THR A 59 -1.45 4.54 1.59
CA THR A 59 -1.06 5.03 0.27
C THR A 59 -2.25 5.51 -0.56
N SER A 60 -2.01 6.15 -1.71
CA SER A 60 -3.08 6.65 -2.59
C SER A 60 -3.96 5.57 -3.23
N VAL A 61 -3.59 4.29 -3.07
CA VAL A 61 -4.31 3.11 -3.59
C VAL A 61 -4.91 2.26 -2.48
N GLU A 62 -4.88 2.76 -1.24
CA GLU A 62 -5.38 2.10 -0.05
C GLU A 62 -6.37 3.03 0.67
N TYR A 63 -7.28 2.42 1.43
CA TYR A 63 -8.17 3.13 2.33
C TYR A 63 -7.98 2.61 3.75
N PHE A 64 -8.24 3.48 4.73
CA PHE A 64 -8.19 3.08 6.12
C PHE A 64 -9.48 2.37 6.52
N ASN A 65 -9.39 1.10 6.90
CA ASN A 65 -10.54 0.34 7.37
C ASN A 65 -10.69 0.51 8.87
N ASP A 66 -11.69 1.28 9.30
CA ASP A 66 -11.93 1.57 10.72
C ASP A 66 -12.25 0.34 11.57
N ALA A 67 -12.76 -0.74 10.97
CA ALA A 67 -13.10 -1.97 11.68
C ALA A 67 -11.85 -2.82 11.99
N THR A 68 -10.88 -2.87 11.07
CA THR A 68 -9.64 -3.63 11.25
C THR A 68 -8.47 -2.78 11.74
N LYS A 69 -8.60 -1.44 11.66
CA LYS A 69 -7.54 -0.46 11.93
C LYS A 69 -6.26 -0.69 11.10
N LEU A 70 -6.47 -1.10 9.85
CA LEU A 70 -5.42 -1.40 8.89
C LEU A 70 -5.68 -0.67 7.58
N CYS A 71 -4.61 -0.31 6.88
CA CYS A 71 -4.71 0.11 5.49
C CYS A 71 -5.08 -1.09 4.61
N THR A 72 -6.15 -0.97 3.85
CA THR A 72 -6.68 -2.02 2.98
C THR A 72 -6.60 -1.54 1.54
N ALA A 73 -6.13 -2.40 0.63
CA ALA A 73 -6.07 -2.06 -0.79
C ALA A 73 -7.46 -1.75 -1.35
N CYS A 74 -7.56 -0.67 -2.13
CA CYS A 74 -8.77 -0.38 -2.88
C CYS A 74 -9.01 -1.47 -3.94
N PRO A 75 -10.27 -1.88 -4.16
CA PRO A 75 -10.59 -2.76 -5.27
C PRO A 75 -10.26 -2.06 -6.59
N ALA A 76 -9.87 -2.84 -7.60
CA ALA A 76 -9.67 -2.31 -8.94
C ALA A 76 -11.01 -1.76 -9.47
N ALA A 77 -10.97 -0.55 -10.04
CA ALA A 77 -12.14 0.04 -10.68
C ALA A 77 -12.55 -0.85 -11.87
N VAL A 78 -13.78 -1.39 -11.81
CA VAL A 78 -14.34 -2.23 -12.87
C VAL A 78 -15.09 -1.32 -13.83
N GLU A 79 -14.82 -1.44 -15.13
CA GLU A 79 -15.53 -0.67 -16.16
C GLU A 79 -17.03 -1.01 -16.15
N PRO A 80 -17.92 -0.04 -15.85
CA PRO A 80 -19.35 -0.27 -15.84
C PRO A 80 -19.89 -0.38 -17.27
N LYS A 81 -20.99 -1.11 -17.43
CA LYS A 81 -21.75 -1.12 -18.69
C LYS A 81 -22.65 0.12 -18.72
N CYS A 82 -22.18 1.17 -19.40
CA CYS A 82 -22.96 2.39 -19.62
C CYS A 82 -23.81 2.30 -20.88
N GLU A 83 -24.77 3.22 -21.00
CA GLU A 83 -25.57 3.38 -22.22
C GLU A 83 -24.69 3.75 -23.41
N ALA A 84 -25.17 3.46 -24.62
CA ALA A 84 -24.41 3.71 -25.84
C ALA A 84 -24.16 5.22 -26.02
N GLY A 85 -22.91 5.61 -26.28
CA GLY A 85 -22.52 7.02 -26.36
C GLY A 85 -22.27 7.68 -25.00
N CYS A 86 -22.45 6.97 -23.89
CA CYS A 86 -22.12 7.46 -22.56
C CYS A 86 -20.80 6.83 -22.11
N GLY A 87 -19.79 7.67 -21.86
CA GLY A 87 -18.55 7.24 -21.23
C GLY A 87 -18.74 6.93 -19.73
N PHE A 88 -17.66 6.48 -19.11
CA PHE A 88 -17.57 6.38 -17.65
C PHE A 88 -16.56 7.40 -17.11
N GLU A 89 -16.75 7.80 -15.87
CA GLU A 89 -15.83 8.65 -15.12
C GLU A 89 -15.32 7.90 -13.89
N ILE A 90 -14.09 8.20 -13.48
CA ILE A 90 -13.51 7.69 -12.24
C ILE A 90 -13.79 8.71 -11.14
N VAL A 91 -14.66 8.35 -10.20
CA VAL A 91 -14.92 9.13 -8.99
C VAL A 91 -14.31 8.46 -7.77
N ARG A 92 -14.26 9.17 -6.64
CA ARG A 92 -13.89 8.58 -5.35
C ARG A 92 -15.15 8.27 -4.55
N ASP A 93 -15.22 7.05 -4.01
CA ASP A 93 -16.28 6.66 -3.07
C ASP A 93 -16.06 7.26 -1.68
N ASP A 94 -16.93 6.91 -0.72
CA ASP A 94 -16.83 7.35 0.68
C ASP A 94 -15.52 6.93 1.36
N ASN A 95 -14.88 5.86 0.87
CA ASN A 95 -13.58 5.38 1.35
C ASN A 95 -12.41 6.00 0.58
N SER A 96 -12.68 7.01 -0.26
CA SER A 96 -11.71 7.62 -1.17
C SER A 96 -11.10 6.67 -2.21
N CYS A 97 -11.69 5.49 -2.42
CA CYS A 97 -11.25 4.54 -3.43
C CYS A 97 -11.79 4.93 -4.82
N PRO A 98 -10.99 4.71 -5.90
CA PRO A 98 -11.43 5.00 -7.25
C PRO A 98 -12.51 4.00 -7.68
N VAL A 99 -13.67 4.51 -8.10
CA VAL A 99 -14.78 3.73 -8.65
C VAL A 99 -15.13 4.29 -10.01
N ALA A 100 -15.29 3.42 -11.00
CA ALA A 100 -15.79 3.79 -12.31
C ALA A 100 -17.33 3.81 -12.28
N GLN A 101 -17.92 4.94 -12.62
CA GLN A 101 -19.36 5.13 -12.72
C GLN A 101 -19.73 5.72 -14.08
N CYS A 102 -20.95 5.44 -14.56
CA CYS A 102 -21.41 6.06 -15.79
C CYS A 102 -21.55 7.57 -15.62
N ALA A 103 -21.10 8.31 -16.62
CA ALA A 103 -21.21 9.76 -16.60
C ALA A 103 -22.69 10.18 -16.48
N SER A 104 -22.98 11.12 -15.59
CA SER A 104 -24.34 11.65 -15.40
C SER A 104 -24.87 12.41 -16.64
N GLN A 105 -23.96 12.82 -17.52
CA GLN A 105 -24.26 13.43 -18.80
C GLN A 105 -23.50 12.66 -19.87
N CYS A 106 -24.22 12.11 -20.84
CA CYS A 106 -23.61 11.47 -22.00
C CYS A 106 -22.96 12.56 -22.85
N ARG A 107 -21.63 12.65 -22.77
CA ARG A 107 -20.84 13.53 -23.63
C ARG A 107 -20.46 12.76 -24.88
N CYS A 108 -21.11 13.10 -25.98
CA CYS A 108 -20.68 12.68 -27.30
C CYS A 108 -19.37 13.36 -27.69
N GLU A 109 -18.65 12.80 -28.67
CA GLU A 109 -17.42 13.41 -29.18
C GLU A 109 -17.68 14.79 -29.81
N SER A 110 -16.63 15.58 -29.99
CA SER A 110 -16.75 16.91 -30.62
C SER A 110 -17.35 16.79 -32.02
N GLY A 111 -18.48 17.47 -32.25
CA GLY A 111 -19.22 17.40 -33.52
C GLY A 111 -20.35 16.37 -33.54
N GLU A 112 -20.66 15.75 -32.40
CA GLU A 112 -21.80 14.86 -32.21
C GLU A 112 -22.73 15.39 -31.12
N PHE A 113 -24.02 15.05 -31.21
CA PHE A 113 -25.02 15.30 -30.18
C PHE A 113 -25.68 14.01 -29.75
N PHE A 114 -26.12 13.93 -28.50
CA PHE A 114 -26.89 12.79 -28.02
C PHE A 114 -28.32 12.90 -28.56
N SER A 115 -28.76 11.93 -29.35
CA SER A 115 -30.12 11.84 -29.87
C SER A 115 -30.97 11.00 -28.93
N ASP A 116 -31.97 11.62 -28.29
CA ASP A 116 -32.94 10.91 -27.43
C ASP A 116 -33.77 9.89 -28.22
N ASP A 117 -33.90 10.06 -29.54
CA ASP A 117 -34.66 9.16 -30.42
C ASP A 117 -33.92 7.84 -30.68
N THR A 118 -32.60 7.90 -30.87
CA THR A 118 -31.77 6.72 -31.17
C THR A 118 -31.03 6.20 -29.95
N LEU A 119 -31.09 6.93 -28.82
CA LEU A 119 -30.32 6.66 -27.59
C LEU A 119 -28.83 6.49 -27.91
N SER A 120 -28.32 7.35 -28.80
CA SER A 120 -26.96 7.28 -29.30
C SER A 120 -26.44 8.65 -29.72
N CYS A 121 -25.11 8.78 -29.71
CA CYS A 121 -24.44 9.93 -30.33
C CYS A 121 -24.64 9.88 -31.85
N THR A 122 -25.03 11.01 -32.42
CA THR A 122 -25.24 11.20 -33.86
C THR A 122 -24.40 12.37 -34.33
N ALA A 123 -23.74 12.22 -35.48
CA ALA A 123 -22.92 13.28 -36.06
C ALA A 123 -23.80 14.48 -36.46
N CYS A 124 -23.37 15.70 -36.09
CA CYS A 124 -24.06 16.93 -36.46
C CYS A 124 -24.18 17.12 -38.00
N ALA A 125 -23.29 16.51 -38.78
CA ALA A 125 -23.32 16.55 -40.25
C ALA A 125 -24.54 15.83 -40.86
N GLU A 126 -25.16 14.91 -40.13
CA GLU A 126 -26.32 14.14 -40.57
C GLU A 126 -27.65 14.73 -40.08
N ALA A 127 -27.61 15.74 -39.20
CA ALA A 127 -28.79 16.43 -38.68
C ALA A 127 -29.40 17.34 -39.75
N THR A 128 -30.58 16.99 -40.25
CA THR A 128 -31.18 17.67 -41.40
C THR A 128 -32.03 18.90 -41.05
N VAL A 129 -32.48 19.12 -39.80
CA VAL A 129 -33.46 20.21 -39.52
C VAL A 129 -33.40 20.90 -38.14
N GLU A 130 -32.91 20.30 -37.04
CA GLU A 130 -32.94 20.95 -35.70
C GLU A 130 -31.59 21.58 -35.28
N LEU A 131 -31.25 22.69 -35.95
CA LEU A 131 -29.97 23.40 -35.88
C LEU A 131 -29.93 24.53 -34.82
N LEU A 132 -30.03 24.20 -33.54
CA LEU A 132 -29.52 25.11 -32.49
C LEU A 132 -28.50 24.47 -31.54
N ILE A 133 -28.36 23.14 -31.53
CA ILE A 133 -27.55 22.44 -30.52
C ILE A 133 -26.08 22.27 -30.98
N CYS A 134 -25.81 22.25 -32.29
CA CYS A 134 -24.48 22.03 -32.86
C CYS A 134 -23.73 23.31 -33.28
N ALA A 135 -24.19 24.50 -32.86
CA ALA A 135 -23.69 25.79 -33.36
C ALA A 135 -22.65 26.50 -32.46
N GLU A 136 -22.06 25.82 -31.48
CA GLU A 136 -21.06 26.39 -30.55
C GLU A 136 -19.64 25.84 -30.77
#